data_AF-A0A9W4WW28-F1
#
_entry.id   AF-A0A9W4WW28-F1
#
_cell.length_a   1.000
_cell.length_b   1.000
_cell.length_c   1.000
_cell.angle_alpha   90.00
_cell.angle_beta   90.00
_cell.angle_gamma   90.00
#
_symmetry.space_group_name_H-M   'P 1'
#
loop_
_entity.id
_entity.type
_entity.pdbx_description
1 polymer ?
#
loop_
_entity_poly.entity_id
_entity_poly.type
_entity_poly.pdbx_seq_one_letter_code
_entity_poly.pdbx_strand_id
1 'polypeptide(L)'
;HKARVISRFVGGNPYVGCYCLALMIFSLGIIRDFLYKKAIEDQPILHSLNNDYSKGLALVLFFSGNIFVLSSMYALGVTGTYLGDYFGILMSERVTSFPFNVLDNPMYYGSSMVFLSTALWYASPAGMILTIWAFVLYLIALRFEGPFTSMIYAQHEEKVKQLRKNE
;
A
#
# COMPACT_ATOMS: atom_id res chain seq x y z
N HIS A 1 -1.09 16.55 19.60
CA HIS A 1 -1.30 16.00 20.96
C HIS A 1 -1.81 14.54 20.99
N LYS A 2 -2.44 13.99 19.92
CA LYS A 2 -2.97 12.60 19.90
C LYS A 2 -1.96 11.48 19.56
N ALA A 3 -0.86 11.75 18.86
CA ALA A 3 0.17 10.75 18.51
C ALA A 3 0.94 10.16 19.72
N ARG A 4 0.81 10.75 20.92
CA ARG A 4 1.48 10.30 22.15
C ARG A 4 0.83 9.09 22.82
N VAL A 5 -0.37 8.67 22.39
CA VAL A 5 -1.08 7.56 23.05
C VAL A 5 -0.53 6.20 22.62
N ILE A 6 -0.27 6.00 21.32
CA ILE A 6 0.25 4.72 20.79
C ILE A 6 1.73 4.53 21.14
N SER A 7 2.54 5.59 21.06
CA SER A 7 3.97 5.52 21.44
C SER A 7 4.21 5.14 22.91
N ARG A 8 3.27 5.46 23.82
CA ARG A 8 3.34 5.02 25.22
C ARG A 8 3.17 3.51 25.40
N PHE A 9 2.42 2.83 24.53
CA PHE A 9 2.24 1.37 24.60
C PHE A 9 3.47 0.59 24.12
N VAL A 10 4.39 1.23 23.41
CA VAL A 10 5.58 0.56 22.82
C VAL A 10 6.90 1.06 23.44
N GLY A 11 6.87 1.40 24.73
CA GLY A 11 8.08 1.79 25.47
C GLY A 11 8.59 3.20 25.16
N GLY A 12 7.80 4.06 24.52
CA GLY A 12 8.15 5.44 24.23
C GLY A 12 9.00 5.66 22.98
N ASN A 13 9.44 4.59 22.28
CA ASN A 13 10.21 4.71 21.05
C ASN A 13 9.30 4.63 19.80
N PRO A 14 9.18 5.71 19.01
CA PRO A 14 8.31 5.75 17.84
C PRO A 14 8.72 4.74 16.74
N TYR A 15 10.01 4.46 16.58
CA TYR A 15 10.50 3.49 15.59
C TYR A 15 10.09 2.08 15.95
N VAL A 16 10.23 1.67 17.22
CA VAL A 16 9.81 0.34 17.66
C VAL A 16 8.31 0.15 17.40
N GLY A 17 7.48 1.16 17.73
CA GLY A 17 6.06 1.13 17.42
C GLY A 17 5.75 0.99 15.93
N CYS A 18 6.42 1.76 15.08
CA CYS A 18 6.25 1.69 13.63
C CYS A 18 6.67 0.33 13.07
N TYR A 19 7.82 -0.22 13.48
CA TYR A 19 8.27 -1.54 13.01
C TYR A 19 7.39 -2.69 13.51
N CYS A 20 6.87 -2.62 14.74
CA CYS A 20 5.87 -3.58 15.22
C CYS A 20 4.58 -3.52 14.38
N LEU A 21 4.09 -2.32 14.05
CA LEU A 21 2.95 -2.15 13.17
C LEU A 21 3.25 -2.67 11.75
N ALA A 22 4.43 -2.36 11.21
CA ALA A 22 4.89 -2.84 9.91
C ALA A 22 4.87 -4.37 9.83
N LEU A 23 5.44 -5.04 10.85
CA LEU A 23 5.41 -6.50 10.96
C LEU A 23 3.98 -7.04 11.01
N MET A 24 3.11 -6.39 11.77
CA MET A 24 1.70 -6.78 11.86
C MET A 24 0.97 -6.63 10.52
N ILE A 25 1.06 -5.46 9.87
CA ILE A 25 0.41 -5.19 8.57
C ILE A 25 0.95 -6.15 7.51
N PHE A 26 2.26 -6.34 7.44
CA PHE A 26 2.89 -7.26 6.49
C PHE A 26 2.43 -8.70 6.70
N SER A 27 2.42 -9.18 7.95
CA SER A 27 1.96 -10.53 8.29
C SER A 27 0.48 -10.73 7.96
N LEU A 28 -0.37 -9.75 8.29
CA LEU A 28 -1.78 -9.76 7.91
C LEU A 28 -1.96 -9.75 6.38
N GLY A 29 -1.09 -9.06 5.66
CA GLY A 29 -1.03 -9.10 4.19
C GLY A 29 -0.77 -10.51 3.66
N ILE A 30 0.23 -11.22 4.21
CA ILE A 30 0.52 -12.61 3.84
C ILE A 30 -0.69 -13.51 4.12
N ILE A 31 -1.30 -13.38 5.31
CA ILE A 31 -2.47 -14.17 5.69
C ILE A 31 -3.65 -13.88 4.75
N ARG A 32 -3.91 -12.61 4.44
CA ARG A 32 -4.94 -12.20 3.49
C ARG A 32 -4.70 -12.83 2.12
N ASP A 33 -3.47 -12.81 1.60
CA ASP A 33 -3.17 -13.35 0.27
C ASP A 33 -3.30 -14.88 0.26
N PHE A 34 -2.92 -15.56 1.35
CA PHE A 34 -3.17 -16.99 1.53
C PHE A 34 -4.66 -17.32 1.56
N LEU A 35 -5.45 -16.60 2.36
CA LEU A 35 -6.90 -16.78 2.45
C LEU A 35 -7.59 -16.47 1.13
N TYR A 36 -7.16 -15.43 0.43
CA TYR A 36 -7.64 -15.08 -0.91
C TYR A 36 -7.39 -16.22 -1.89
N LYS A 37 -6.16 -16.74 -1.96
CA LYS A 37 -5.82 -17.87 -2.83
C LYS A 37 -6.67 -19.10 -2.51
N LYS A 38 -6.79 -19.43 -1.23
CA LYS A 38 -7.64 -20.55 -0.79
C LYS A 38 -9.10 -20.36 -1.16
N ALA A 39 -9.63 -19.16 -0.98
CA ALA A 39 -11.01 -18.85 -1.31
C ALA A 39 -11.30 -18.96 -2.81
N ILE A 40 -10.36 -18.60 -3.70
CA ILE A 40 -10.57 -18.68 -5.15
C ILE A 40 -10.33 -20.09 -5.72
N GLU A 41 -9.50 -20.92 -5.07
CA GLU A 41 -9.23 -22.31 -5.50
C GLU A 41 -10.49 -23.19 -5.45
N ASP A 42 -11.36 -22.97 -4.47
CA ASP A 42 -12.58 -23.77 -4.27
C ASP A 42 -13.80 -23.21 -5.05
N GLN A 43 -13.61 -22.21 -5.92
CA GLN A 43 -14.69 -21.56 -6.67
C GLN A 43 -14.78 -22.06 -8.11
N PRO A 44 -15.98 -22.03 -8.73
CA PRO A 44 -16.13 -22.35 -10.13
C PRO A 44 -15.27 -21.45 -11.02
N ILE A 45 -14.56 -22.05 -11.97
CA ILE A 45 -13.79 -21.30 -12.96
C ILE A 45 -14.69 -20.85 -14.12
N LEU A 46 -14.36 -19.70 -14.69
CA LEU A 46 -14.98 -19.22 -15.90
C LEU A 46 -14.15 -19.65 -17.10
N HIS A 47 -14.59 -20.72 -17.80
CA HIS A 47 -13.84 -21.34 -18.89
C HIS A 47 -13.42 -20.37 -20.01
N SER A 48 -14.20 -19.32 -20.28
CA SER A 48 -13.85 -18.31 -21.28
C SER A 48 -12.59 -17.51 -20.92
N LEU A 49 -12.21 -17.43 -19.65
CA LEU A 49 -10.96 -16.82 -19.18
C LEU A 49 -9.79 -17.82 -19.07
N ASN A 50 -10.05 -19.12 -19.18
CA ASN A 50 -8.98 -20.12 -19.13
C ASN A 50 -8.33 -20.30 -20.52
N ASN A 51 -7.69 -19.23 -20.99
CA ASN A 51 -7.00 -19.20 -22.28
C ASN A 51 -5.63 -18.51 -22.16
N ASP A 52 -4.78 -18.71 -23.17
CA ASP A 52 -3.40 -18.21 -23.15
C ASP A 52 -3.31 -16.68 -23.13
N TYR A 53 -4.27 -15.98 -23.74
CA TYR A 53 -4.34 -14.52 -23.71
C TYR A 53 -4.56 -14.00 -22.28
N SER A 54 -5.46 -14.64 -21.52
CA SER A 54 -5.76 -14.25 -20.14
C SER A 54 -4.58 -14.55 -19.21
N LYS A 55 -3.89 -15.67 -19.42
CA LYS A 55 -2.65 -16.00 -18.69
C LYS A 55 -1.50 -15.06 -19.05
N GLY A 56 -1.36 -14.69 -20.32
CA GLY A 56 -0.41 -13.68 -20.78
C GLY A 56 -0.65 -12.31 -20.12
N LEU A 57 -1.91 -11.86 -20.11
CA LEU A 57 -2.30 -10.63 -19.40
C LEU A 57 -2.03 -10.72 -17.90
N ALA A 58 -2.32 -11.87 -17.29
CA ALA A 58 -2.03 -12.10 -15.87
C ALA A 58 -0.54 -11.94 -15.57
N LEU A 59 0.37 -12.46 -16.40
CA LEU A 59 1.82 -12.28 -16.22
C LEU A 59 2.23 -10.80 -16.33
N VAL A 60 1.73 -10.09 -17.35
CA VAL A 60 2.04 -8.66 -17.54
C VAL A 60 1.59 -7.86 -16.31
N LEU A 61 0.38 -8.12 -15.81
CA LEU A 61 -0.16 -7.46 -14.62
C LEU A 61 0.64 -7.85 -13.36
N PHE A 62 1.05 -9.11 -13.21
CA PHE A 62 1.84 -9.58 -12.08
C PHE A 62 3.17 -8.83 -11.98
N PHE A 63 3.94 -8.80 -13.07
CA PHE A 63 5.26 -8.18 -13.08
C PHE A 63 5.15 -6.66 -12.94
N SER A 64 4.26 -6.02 -13.71
CA SER A 64 4.06 -4.57 -13.62
C SER A 64 3.58 -4.15 -12.23
N GLY A 65 2.64 -4.90 -11.64
CA GLY A 65 2.13 -4.64 -10.31
C GLY A 65 3.20 -4.77 -9.23
N ASN A 66 4.00 -5.84 -9.27
CA ASN A 66 5.12 -6.02 -8.34
C ASN A 66 6.20 -4.95 -8.51
N ILE A 67 6.50 -4.52 -9.74
CA ILE A 67 7.43 -3.41 -9.99
C ILE A 67 6.93 -2.15 -9.26
N PHE A 68 5.66 -1.79 -9.42
CA PHE A 68 5.11 -0.63 -8.71
C PHE A 68 5.14 -0.78 -7.19
N VAL A 69 4.75 -1.94 -6.64
CA VAL A 69 4.75 -2.16 -5.19
C VAL A 69 6.18 -2.11 -4.63
N LEU A 70 7.10 -2.90 -5.17
CA LEU A 70 8.46 -3.02 -4.64
C LEU A 70 9.27 -1.75 -4.81
N SER A 71 9.15 -1.05 -5.94
CA SER A 71 9.82 0.24 -6.13
C SER A 71 9.25 1.33 -5.21
N SER A 72 7.94 1.30 -4.92
CA SER A 72 7.34 2.19 -3.92
C SER A 72 7.91 1.94 -2.53
N MET A 73 7.95 0.66 -2.11
CA MET A 73 8.50 0.27 -0.81
C MET A 73 9.99 0.61 -0.69
N TYR A 74 10.75 0.45 -1.77
CA TYR A 74 12.15 0.82 -1.81
C TYR A 74 12.33 2.34 -1.63
N ALA A 75 11.55 3.15 -2.33
CA ALA A 75 11.68 4.61 -2.27
C ALA A 75 11.18 5.22 -0.94
N LEU A 76 10.12 4.67 -0.36
CA LEU A 76 9.55 5.11 0.93
C LEU A 76 10.28 4.51 2.14
N GLY A 77 10.93 3.36 1.98
CA GLY A 77 11.38 2.53 3.08
C GLY A 77 10.23 1.97 3.93
N VAL A 78 10.60 1.24 5.00
CA VAL A 78 9.61 0.61 5.90
C VAL A 78 8.74 1.65 6.60
N THR A 79 9.34 2.70 7.14
CA THR A 79 8.61 3.72 7.91
C THR A 79 7.69 4.56 7.04
N GLY A 80 8.09 4.89 5.81
CA GLY A 80 7.22 5.60 4.87
C GLY A 80 6.09 4.72 4.34
N THR A 81 6.30 3.41 4.25
CA THR A 81 5.29 2.45 3.79
C THR A 81 4.25 2.12 4.87
N TYR A 82 4.68 1.93 6.12
CA TYR A 82 3.84 1.38 7.19
C TYR A 82 3.46 2.44 8.24
N LEU A 83 2.92 3.57 7.78
CA LEU A 83 2.31 4.62 8.61
C LEU A 83 3.25 5.20 9.68
N GLY A 84 4.54 5.38 9.36
CA GLY A 84 5.51 5.97 10.29
C GLY A 84 5.15 7.40 10.72
N ASP A 85 4.42 8.13 9.88
CA ASP A 85 3.88 9.46 10.16
C ASP A 85 2.92 9.48 11.36
N TYR A 86 2.16 8.40 11.61
CA TYR A 86 1.34 8.24 12.82
C TYR A 86 2.19 8.14 14.10
N PHE A 87 3.44 7.69 13.98
CA PHE A 87 4.43 7.66 15.05
C PHE A 87 5.29 8.94 15.10
N GLY A 88 5.04 9.90 14.20
CA GLY A 88 5.82 11.14 14.08
C GLY A 88 7.14 10.98 13.33
N ILE A 89 7.32 9.87 12.60
CA ILE A 89 8.46 9.64 11.72
C ILE A 89 8.08 10.16 10.35
N LEU A 90 8.51 11.39 10.04
CA LEU A 90 8.20 12.04 8.78
C LEU A 90 9.44 12.07 7.87
N MET A 91 9.26 11.82 6.57
CA MET A 91 10.33 12.06 5.59
C MET A 91 10.55 13.57 5.42
N SER A 92 11.77 13.97 5.08
CA SER A 92 12.12 15.37 4.86
C SER A 92 11.29 16.02 3.74
N GLU A 93 11.01 15.23 2.70
CA GLU A 93 10.26 15.63 1.52
C GLU A 93 9.45 14.46 0.96
N ARG A 94 8.45 14.78 0.15
CA ARG A 94 7.70 13.75 -0.58
C ARG A 94 8.58 13.14 -1.67
N VAL A 95 8.50 11.81 -1.81
CA VAL A 95 9.14 11.09 -2.91
C VAL A 95 8.46 11.47 -4.22
N THR A 96 9.24 12.01 -5.16
CA THR A 96 8.78 12.39 -6.51
C THR A 96 9.47 11.57 -7.60
N SER A 97 10.38 10.66 -7.25
CA SER A 97 11.01 9.74 -8.20
C SER A 97 10.08 8.59 -8.56
N PHE A 98 10.49 7.74 -9.51
CA PHE A 98 9.78 6.49 -9.81
C PHE A 98 9.56 5.67 -8.53
N PRO A 99 8.36 5.10 -8.33
CA PRO A 99 7.18 5.12 -9.23
C PRO A 99 6.21 6.31 -9.06
N PHE A 100 6.47 7.21 -8.11
CA PHE A 100 5.58 8.31 -7.76
C PHE A 100 5.52 9.45 -8.81
N ASN A 101 6.46 9.51 -9.76
CA ASN A 101 6.36 10.40 -10.92
C ASN A 101 5.39 9.91 -12.00
N VAL A 102 4.95 8.64 -11.94
CA VAL A 102 4.05 8.04 -12.94
C VAL A 102 2.64 7.89 -12.38
N LEU A 103 2.51 7.56 -11.09
CA LEU A 103 1.24 7.35 -10.40
C LEU A 103 1.31 8.00 -9.02
N ASP A 104 0.22 8.61 -8.55
CA ASP A 104 0.19 9.22 -7.21
C ASP A 104 0.29 8.18 -6.08
N ASN A 105 -0.33 7.01 -6.28
CA ASN A 105 -0.48 5.96 -5.26
C ASN A 105 -0.07 4.58 -5.81
N PRO A 106 1.18 4.42 -6.28
CA PRO A 106 1.63 3.29 -7.08
C PRO A 106 1.47 1.95 -6.37
N MET A 107 1.61 1.90 -5.05
CA MET A 107 1.43 0.67 -4.26
C MET A 107 -0.01 0.14 -4.30
N TYR A 108 -1.01 1.02 -4.26
CA TYR A 108 -2.43 0.65 -4.31
C TYR A 108 -2.82 0.10 -5.69
N TYR A 109 -2.40 0.79 -6.76
CA TYR A 109 -2.60 0.31 -8.12
C TYR A 109 -1.84 -0.99 -8.38
N GLY A 110 -0.56 -1.05 -7.99
CA GLY A 110 0.27 -2.25 -8.15
C GLY A 110 -0.31 -3.46 -7.42
N SER A 111 -0.78 -3.30 -6.18
CA SER A 111 -1.45 -4.39 -5.43
C SER A 111 -2.74 -4.85 -6.12
N SER A 112 -3.52 -3.92 -6.67
CA SER A 112 -4.75 -4.24 -7.42
C SER A 112 -4.44 -5.01 -8.71
N MET A 113 -3.35 -4.67 -9.40
CA MET A 113 -2.86 -5.41 -10.56
C MET A 113 -2.46 -6.85 -10.19
N VAL A 114 -1.81 -7.04 -9.05
CA VAL A 114 -1.42 -8.39 -8.56
C VAL A 114 -2.65 -9.23 -8.18
N PHE A 115 -3.67 -8.64 -7.56
CA PHE A 115 -4.95 -9.34 -7.32
C PHE A 115 -5.65 -9.72 -8.62
N LEU A 116 -5.77 -8.77 -9.56
CA LEU A 116 -6.38 -9.04 -10.86
C LEU A 116 -5.61 -10.12 -11.62
N SER A 117 -4.28 -10.05 -11.60
CA SER A 117 -3.41 -11.06 -12.18
C SER A 117 -3.72 -12.45 -11.63
N THR A 118 -3.83 -12.57 -10.30
CA THR A 118 -4.14 -13.86 -9.66
C THR A 118 -5.54 -14.34 -10.08
N ALA A 119 -6.55 -13.46 -10.08
CA ALA A 119 -7.89 -13.81 -10.53
C ALA A 119 -7.93 -14.33 -11.97
N LEU A 120 -7.19 -13.68 -12.88
CA LEU A 120 -7.08 -14.07 -14.28
C LEU A 120 -6.32 -15.38 -14.45
N TRP A 121 -5.22 -15.57 -13.71
CA TRP A 121 -4.39 -16.78 -13.77
C TRP A 121 -5.18 -18.03 -13.40
N TYR A 122 -6.04 -17.93 -12.38
CA TYR A 122 -6.93 -19.01 -11.95
C TYR A 122 -8.29 -19.01 -12.65
N ALA A 123 -8.52 -18.13 -13.63
CA ALA A 123 -9.80 -17.93 -14.31
C ALA A 123 -10.99 -17.83 -13.33
N SER A 124 -10.79 -17.18 -12.19
CA SER A 124 -11.73 -17.15 -11.07
C SER A 124 -12.60 -15.89 -11.09
N PRO A 125 -13.91 -16.00 -11.40
CA PRO A 125 -14.83 -14.86 -11.30
C PRO A 125 -14.99 -14.34 -9.87
N ALA A 126 -14.95 -15.22 -8.86
CA ALA A 126 -14.91 -14.80 -7.46
C ALA A 126 -13.66 -13.94 -7.17
N GLY A 127 -12.49 -14.34 -7.71
CA GLY A 127 -11.26 -13.57 -7.61
C GLY A 127 -11.38 -12.17 -8.25
N MET A 128 -12.08 -12.04 -9.37
CA MET A 128 -12.32 -10.75 -10.04
C MET A 128 -13.21 -9.84 -9.18
N ILE A 129 -14.29 -10.38 -8.60
CA ILE A 129 -15.18 -9.63 -7.70
C ILE A 129 -14.40 -9.15 -6.47
N LEU A 130 -13.61 -10.03 -5.85
CA LEU A 130 -12.77 -9.69 -4.71
C LEU A 130 -11.71 -8.63 -5.06
N THR A 131 -11.16 -8.67 -6.27
CA THR A 131 -10.23 -7.65 -6.77
C THR A 131 -10.91 -6.29 -6.86
N ILE A 132 -12.12 -6.23 -7.45
CA ILE A 132 -12.91 -4.99 -7.55
C ILE A 132 -13.22 -4.46 -6.14
N TRP A 133 -13.63 -5.36 -5.24
CA TRP A 133 -13.92 -5.01 -3.85
C TRP A 133 -12.71 -4.40 -3.15
N ALA A 134 -11.54 -5.05 -3.24
CA ALA A 134 -10.29 -4.54 -2.66
C ALA A 134 -9.91 -3.18 -3.28
N PHE A 135 -10.06 -3.03 -4.59
CA PHE A 135 -9.78 -1.76 -5.27
C PHE A 135 -10.70 -0.63 -4.80
N VAL A 136 -12.00 -0.89 -4.60
CA VAL A 136 -12.94 0.08 -4.05
C VAL A 136 -12.52 0.50 -2.63
N LEU A 137 -12.13 -0.45 -1.78
CA LEU A 137 -11.63 -0.15 -0.44
C LEU A 137 -10.37 0.72 -0.49
N TYR A 138 -9.47 0.48 -1.45
CA TYR A 138 -8.29 1.32 -1.67
C TYR A 138 -8.67 2.75 -2.09
N LEU A 139 -9.62 2.92 -3.01
CA LEU A 139 -10.10 4.26 -3.38
C LEU A 139 -10.71 5.01 -2.20
N ILE A 140 -11.43 4.30 -1.33
CA ILE A 140 -11.97 4.88 -0.09
C ILE A 140 -10.83 5.28 0.85
N ALA A 141 -9.86 4.41 1.08
CA ALA A 141 -8.70 4.69 1.95
C ALA A 141 -7.92 5.92 1.48
N LEU A 142 -7.67 6.03 0.17
CA LEU A 142 -6.98 7.17 -0.44
C LEU A 142 -7.68 8.51 -0.21
N ARG A 143 -9.01 8.52 -0.07
CA ARG A 143 -9.78 9.72 0.24
C ARG A 143 -9.48 10.26 1.65
N PHE A 144 -9.02 9.40 2.57
CA PHE A 144 -8.58 9.79 3.90
C PHE A 144 -7.07 10.05 3.96
N GLU A 145 -6.26 9.22 3.31
CA GLU A 145 -4.79 9.32 3.35
C GLU A 145 -4.25 10.54 2.60
N GLY A 146 -4.82 10.89 1.44
CA GLY A 146 -4.36 12.02 0.62
C GLY A 146 -4.41 13.37 1.37
N PRO A 147 -5.57 13.76 1.95
CA PRO A 147 -5.68 14.97 2.76
C PRO A 147 -4.79 14.95 4.00
N PHE A 148 -4.68 13.80 4.68
CA PHE A 148 -3.86 13.66 5.88
C PHE A 148 -2.37 13.87 5.58
N THR A 149 -1.87 13.20 4.55
CA THR A 149 -0.48 13.35 4.09
C THR A 149 -0.18 14.80 3.71
N SER A 150 -1.10 15.47 3.00
CA SER A 150 -0.94 16.87 2.60
C SER A 150 -0.89 17.82 3.77
N MET A 151 -1.76 17.61 4.77
CA MET A 151 -1.75 18.39 6.00
C MET A 151 -0.43 18.23 6.78
N ILE A 152 0.10 17.01 6.91
CA ILE A 152 1.33 16.77 7.68
C ILE A 152 2.54 17.43 7.01
N TYR A 153 2.72 17.28 5.69
CA TYR A 153 3.83 17.91 4.98
C TYR A 153 3.73 19.45 4.98
N ALA A 154 2.53 20.02 4.85
CA ALA A 154 2.33 21.47 4.96
C ALA A 154 2.74 22.01 6.34
N GLN A 155 2.33 21.33 7.42
CA GLN A 155 2.72 21.71 8.79
C GLN A 155 4.24 21.59 9.02
N HIS A 156 4.88 20.60 8.40
CA HIS A 156 6.33 20.44 8.49
C HIS A 156 7.07 21.58 7.79
N GLU A 157 6.66 21.95 6.57
CA GLU A 157 7.23 23.09 5.85
C GLU A 157 7.07 24.41 6.61
N GLU A 158 5.90 24.66 7.21
CA GLU A 158 5.66 25.84 8.03
C GLU A 158 6.61 25.91 9.23
N LYS A 159 6.81 24.79 9.93
CA LYS A 159 7.76 24.71 11.06
C LYS A 159 9.19 24.97 10.61
N VAL A 160 9.63 24.38 9.50
CA VAL A 160 10.97 24.61 8.94
C VAL A 160 11.15 26.08 8.57
N LYS A 161 10.13 26.71 7.94
CA LYS A 161 10.14 28.15 7.62
C LYS A 161 10.21 29.03 8.88
N GLN A 162 9.51 28.67 9.95
CA GLN A 162 9.57 29.41 11.23
C GLN A 162 10.94 29.30 11.88
N LEU A 163 11.54 28.11 11.91
CA LEU A 163 12.88 27.91 12.46
C LEU A 163 13.92 28.76 11.71
N ARG A 164 13.89 28.75 10.37
CA ARG A 164 14.78 29.57 9.52
C ARG A 164 14.59 31.09 9.67
N LYS A 165 13.43 31.55 10.16
CA LYS A 165 13.18 32.98 10.43
C LYS A 165 13.70 33.43 11.80
N ASN A 166 13.95 32.48 12.70
CA ASN A 166 14.43 32.73 14.06
C ASN A 166 15.96 32.54 14.18
N GLU A 167 16.62 32.13 13.10
CA GLU A 167 18.07 32.07 12.92
C GLU A 167 18.56 33.34 12.22
#